data_AF-A0A3D9C045-F1
#
_entry.id   AF-A0A3D9C045-F1
#
_cell.length_a   1.000
_cell.length_b   1.000
_cell.length_c   1.000
_cell.angle_alpha   90.00
_cell.angle_beta   90.00
_cell.angle_gamma   90.00
#
_symmetry.space_group_name_H-M   'P 1'
#
loop_
_entity.id
_entity.type
_entity.pdbx_description
1 polymer ?
#
loop_
_entity_poly.entity_id
_entity_poly.type
_entity_poly.pdbx_seq_one_letter_code
_entity_poly.pdbx_strand_id
1 'polypeptide(L)'
;MKKIASIIIGIIAALGIIAIAKNNYVFSFGDSERLDKGWKAYERKEYNFAITQFVTVDLKEHPEIVLPLADSYLEVGEPYNAIRYLEPAYKNKSYSTDDHTKIINLLGIAYIEDKDYKRGRFFMEESRKQGNPYSERNLKILDSLERNQNK
;
A
#
# COMPACT_ATOMS: atom_id res chain seq x y z
N MET A 1 17.13 52.23 -12.74
CA MET A 1 16.12 51.63 -11.82
C MET A 1 15.77 50.17 -12.15
N LYS A 2 15.49 49.79 -13.40
CA LYS A 2 15.10 48.41 -13.76
C LYS A 2 16.16 47.32 -13.47
N LYS A 3 17.46 47.61 -13.67
CA LYS A 3 18.55 46.64 -13.43
C LYS A 3 18.77 46.30 -11.95
N ILE A 4 18.59 47.27 -11.04
CA ILE A 4 18.81 47.06 -9.58
C ILE A 4 17.68 46.23 -8.98
N ALA A 5 16.43 46.46 -9.39
CA ALA A 5 15.29 45.65 -8.99
C ALA A 5 15.43 44.17 -9.43
N SER A 6 15.99 43.93 -10.61
CA SER A 6 16.22 42.57 -11.14
C SER A 6 17.24 41.79 -10.29
N ILE A 7 18.28 42.47 -9.81
CA ILE A 7 19.34 41.88 -8.98
C ILE A 7 18.80 41.55 -7.58
N ILE A 8 17.98 42.43 -6.99
CA ILE A 8 17.37 42.20 -5.68
C ILE A 8 16.39 41.02 -5.72
N ILE A 9 15.58 40.90 -6.78
CA ILE A 9 14.68 39.75 -6.96
C ILE A 9 15.47 38.44 -7.13
N GLY A 10 16.58 38.47 -7.89
CA GLY A 10 17.47 37.31 -8.06
C GLY A 10 18.09 36.84 -6.74
N ILE A 11 18.47 37.77 -5.86
CA ILE A 11 19.04 37.45 -4.54
C ILE A 11 17.97 36.87 -3.59
N ILE A 12 16.74 37.40 -3.59
CA ILE A 12 15.64 36.85 -2.78
C ILE A 12 15.27 35.43 -3.24
N ALA A 13 15.23 35.19 -4.56
CA ALA A 13 14.98 33.85 -5.11
C ALA A 13 16.10 32.86 -4.73
N ALA A 14 17.37 33.29 -4.80
CA ALA A 14 18.51 32.48 -4.42
C ALA A 14 18.52 32.15 -2.91
N LEU A 15 18.18 33.12 -2.05
CA LEU A 15 18.07 32.91 -0.60
C LEU A 15 16.87 32.01 -0.23
N GLY A 16 15.76 32.09 -0.96
CA GLY A 16 14.63 31.17 -0.82
C GLY A 16 15.00 29.73 -1.18
N ILE A 17 15.75 29.53 -2.26
CA ILE A 17 16.24 28.20 -2.68
C ILE A 17 17.26 27.65 -1.67
N ILE A 18 18.14 28.49 -1.10
CA ILE A 18 19.09 28.08 -0.06
C ILE A 18 18.37 27.74 1.26
N ALA A 19 17.30 28.46 1.62
CA ALA A 19 16.47 28.11 2.76
C ALA A 19 15.75 26.75 2.55
N ILE A 20 15.31 26.45 1.32
CA ILE A 20 14.72 25.16 0.95
C ILE A 20 15.78 24.04 0.95
N ALA A 21 17.00 24.31 0.49
CA ALA A 21 18.07 23.32 0.42
C ALA A 21 18.72 23.03 1.79
N LYS A 22 18.75 24.01 2.70
CA LYS A 22 19.34 23.85 4.05
C LYS A 22 18.33 23.35 5.08
N ASN A 23 17.04 23.45 4.77
CA ASN A 23 15.94 22.99 5.61
C ASN A 23 15.25 21.83 4.87
N ASN A 24 15.68 20.59 5.14
CA ASN A 24 15.03 19.33 4.74
C ASN A 24 13.53 19.20 5.15
N TYR A 25 12.89 20.29 5.58
CA TYR A 25 11.54 20.37 6.12
C TYR A 25 10.41 20.27 5.10
N VAL A 26 10.67 20.39 3.80
CA VAL A 26 9.56 20.44 2.83
C VAL A 26 8.96 19.05 2.55
N PHE A 27 9.67 17.95 2.82
CA PHE A 27 9.11 16.57 2.70
C PHE A 27 9.68 15.53 3.69
N SER A 28 10.25 15.95 4.83
CA SER A 28 10.74 15.03 5.86
C SER A 28 9.71 14.87 6.99
N PHE A 29 8.51 14.37 6.69
CA PHE A 29 7.66 13.86 7.75
C PHE A 29 8.30 12.61 8.34
N GLY A 30 8.44 12.56 9.67
CA GLY A 30 8.82 11.32 10.35
C GLY A 30 7.70 10.28 10.22
N ASP A 31 8.05 9.01 10.38
CA ASP A 31 7.09 7.90 10.22
C ASP A 31 5.86 8.07 11.10
N SER A 32 5.99 8.61 12.31
CA SER A 32 4.85 8.89 13.20
C SER A 32 3.77 9.78 12.57
N GLU A 33 4.15 10.85 11.85
CA GLU A 33 3.19 11.73 11.19
C GLU A 33 2.58 11.09 9.94
N ARG A 34 3.38 10.32 9.20
CA ARG A 34 2.91 9.55 8.03
C ARG A 34 1.92 8.48 8.44
N LEU A 35 2.17 7.79 9.54
CA LEU A 35 1.27 6.80 10.12
C LEU A 35 -0.08 7.43 10.49
N ASP A 36 -0.08 8.54 11.24
CA ASP A 36 -1.31 9.23 11.63
C ASP A 36 -2.14 9.66 10.41
N LYS A 37 -1.50 10.28 9.42
CA LYS A 37 -2.18 10.68 8.17
C LYS A 37 -2.66 9.48 7.37
N GLY A 38 -1.85 8.43 7.25
CA GLY A 38 -2.16 7.23 6.50
C GLY A 38 -3.36 6.48 7.07
N TRP A 39 -3.40 6.28 8.39
CA TRP A 39 -4.52 5.65 9.07
C TRP A 39 -5.81 6.46 8.93
N LYS A 40 -5.75 7.79 9.15
CA LYS A 40 -6.92 8.66 8.95
C LYS A 40 -7.44 8.62 7.51
N ALA A 41 -6.53 8.60 6.54
CA ALA A 41 -6.90 8.49 5.13
C ALA A 41 -7.56 7.14 4.82
N TYR A 42 -6.99 6.05 5.34
CA TYR A 42 -7.52 4.71 5.19
C TYR A 42 -8.93 4.56 5.79
N GLU A 43 -9.13 5.05 7.02
CA GLU A 43 -10.44 5.07 7.68
C GLU A 43 -11.49 5.88 6.90
N ARG A 44 -11.06 6.95 6.22
CA ARG A 44 -11.91 7.77 5.35
C ARG A 44 -12.08 7.21 3.93
N LYS A 45 -11.46 6.07 3.63
CA LYS A 45 -11.42 5.46 2.29
C LYS A 45 -10.76 6.34 1.22
N GLU A 46 -9.87 7.24 1.64
CA GLU A 46 -9.03 8.05 0.78
C GLU A 46 -7.79 7.23 0.34
N TYR A 47 -8.02 6.10 -0.32
CA TYR A 47 -7.00 5.05 -0.53
C TYR A 47 -5.72 5.55 -1.24
N ASN A 48 -5.85 6.40 -2.26
CA ASN A 48 -4.68 7.02 -2.91
C ASN A 48 -3.83 7.86 -1.93
N PHE A 49 -4.48 8.57 -1.02
CA PHE A 49 -3.78 9.37 -0.02
C PHE A 49 -3.16 8.47 1.06
N ALA A 50 -3.87 7.42 1.50
CA ALA A 50 -3.36 6.41 2.42
C ALA A 50 -2.08 5.74 1.88
N ILE A 51 -2.09 5.31 0.61
CA ILE A 51 -0.91 4.77 -0.09
C ILE A 51 0.24 5.77 -0.04
N THR A 52 -0.02 7.03 -0.42
CA THR A 52 1.02 8.09 -0.44
C THR A 52 1.70 8.24 0.92
N GLN A 53 0.97 8.08 2.02
CA GLN A 53 1.57 8.14 3.35
C GLN A 53 2.32 6.84 3.70
N PHE A 54 1.65 5.69 3.61
CA PHE A 54 2.20 4.41 4.05
C PHE A 54 3.39 3.92 3.23
N VAL A 55 3.43 4.19 1.92
CA VAL A 55 4.51 3.71 1.02
C VAL A 55 5.89 4.28 1.39
N THR A 56 5.92 5.36 2.17
CA THR A 56 7.14 6.06 2.59
C THR A 56 7.63 5.67 3.99
N VAL A 57 6.86 4.86 4.72
CA VAL A 57 7.18 4.39 6.08
C VAL A 57 8.08 3.15 6.00
N ASP A 58 9.01 2.98 6.95
CA ASP A 58 9.80 1.75 7.04
C ASP A 58 8.95 0.58 7.55
N LEU A 59 8.56 -0.32 6.66
CA LEU A 59 7.78 -1.51 6.97
C LEU A 59 8.47 -2.51 7.92
N LYS A 60 9.80 -2.41 8.12
CA LYS A 60 10.48 -3.24 9.12
C LYS A 60 10.18 -2.78 10.54
N GLU A 61 10.14 -1.47 10.74
CA GLU A 61 9.81 -0.84 12.02
C GLU A 61 8.29 -0.80 12.24
N HIS A 62 7.52 -0.69 11.16
CA HIS A 62 6.06 -0.58 11.17
C HIS A 62 5.36 -1.66 10.33
N PRO A 63 5.51 -2.96 10.66
CA PRO A 63 4.90 -4.05 9.89
C PRO A 63 3.37 -4.03 9.89
N GLU A 64 2.75 -3.36 10.87
CA GLU A 64 1.29 -3.26 11.05
C GLU A 64 0.57 -2.59 9.87
N ILE A 65 1.26 -1.77 9.09
CA ILE A 65 0.63 -1.05 7.97
C ILE A 65 0.58 -1.86 6.68
N VAL A 66 1.15 -3.07 6.62
CA VAL A 66 1.19 -3.84 5.37
C VAL A 66 -0.21 -4.17 4.86
N LEU A 67 -1.13 -4.50 5.77
CA LEU A 67 -2.52 -4.83 5.44
C LEU A 67 -3.28 -3.63 4.88
N PRO A 68 -3.38 -2.47 5.58
CA PRO A 68 -4.08 -1.31 5.01
C PRO A 68 -3.39 -0.74 3.77
N LEU A 69 -2.06 -0.84 3.64
CA LEU A 69 -1.36 -0.44 2.42
C LEU A 69 -1.76 -1.32 1.23
N ALA A 70 -1.70 -2.64 1.39
CA ALA A 70 -2.05 -3.57 0.33
C ALA A 70 -3.55 -3.51 -0.01
N ASP A 71 -4.42 -3.38 0.99
CA ASP A 71 -5.86 -3.20 0.79
C ASP A 71 -6.15 -1.92 0.00
N SER A 72 -5.49 -0.82 0.35
CA SER A 72 -5.61 0.43 -0.41
C SER A 72 -5.19 0.27 -1.87
N TYR A 73 -4.13 -0.51 -2.16
CA TYR A 73 -3.73 -0.80 -3.54
C TYR A 73 -4.80 -1.59 -4.31
N LEU A 74 -5.46 -2.56 -3.68
CA LEU A 74 -6.56 -3.30 -4.32
C LEU A 74 -7.76 -2.40 -4.60
N GLU A 75 -8.13 -1.55 -3.64
CA GLU A 75 -9.25 -0.61 -3.80
C GLU A 75 -9.04 0.40 -4.94
N VAL A 76 -7.78 0.73 -5.27
CA VAL A 76 -7.45 1.59 -6.43
C VAL A 76 -7.15 0.81 -7.71
N GLY A 77 -7.33 -0.52 -7.71
CA GLY A 77 -7.15 -1.37 -8.89
C GLY A 77 -5.69 -1.66 -9.25
N GLU A 78 -4.79 -1.64 -8.26
CA GLU A 78 -3.35 -1.85 -8.41
C GLU A 78 -2.88 -3.17 -7.74
N PRO A 79 -3.39 -4.34 -8.18
CA PRO A 79 -3.17 -5.61 -7.49
C PRO A 79 -1.70 -6.06 -7.51
N TYR A 80 -0.94 -5.72 -8.55
CA TYR A 80 0.50 -5.99 -8.61
C TYR A 80 1.25 -5.34 -7.45
N ASN A 81 0.91 -4.09 -7.11
CA ASN A 81 1.53 -3.39 -6.00
C ASN A 81 1.12 -4.02 -4.66
N ALA A 82 -0.15 -4.43 -4.51
CA ALA A 82 -0.58 -5.18 -3.33
C ALA A 82 0.23 -6.49 -3.14
N ILE A 83 0.40 -7.28 -4.21
CA ILE A 83 1.21 -8.52 -4.20
C ILE A 83 2.64 -8.23 -3.74
N ARG A 84 3.27 -7.17 -4.26
CA ARG A 84 4.65 -6.78 -3.93
C ARG A 84 4.87 -6.56 -2.43
N TYR A 85 3.86 -6.05 -1.71
CA TYR A 85 3.93 -5.86 -0.26
C TYR A 85 3.49 -7.10 0.54
N LEU A 86 2.53 -7.85 0.03
CA LEU A 86 1.98 -9.02 0.71
C LEU A 86 2.89 -10.25 0.64
N GLU A 87 3.65 -10.47 -0.44
CA GLU A 87 4.53 -11.64 -0.55
C GLU A 87 5.67 -11.66 0.49
N PRO A 88 6.41 -10.55 0.74
CA PRO A 88 7.37 -10.51 1.83
C PRO A 88 6.71 -10.69 3.20
N ALA A 89 5.52 -10.11 3.39
CA ALA A 89 4.79 -10.20 4.66
C ALA A 89 4.31 -11.63 4.95
N TYR A 90 3.84 -12.36 3.93
CA TYR A 90 3.53 -13.78 4.04
C TYR A 90 4.75 -14.62 4.46
N LYS A 91 5.95 -14.28 4.00
CA LYS A 91 7.18 -15.00 4.39
C LYS A 91 7.68 -14.60 5.79
N ASN A 92 7.16 -13.53 6.36
CA ASN A 92 7.58 -13.02 7.66
C ASN A 92 6.83 -13.72 8.80
N LYS A 93 7.58 -14.40 9.68
CA LYS A 93 7.03 -15.15 10.82
C LYS A 93 6.70 -14.29 12.04
N SER A 94 6.99 -12.99 12.00
CA SER A 94 6.71 -12.07 13.11
C SER A 94 5.26 -11.59 13.17
N TYR A 95 4.44 -11.84 12.14
CA TYR A 95 3.02 -11.51 12.18
C TYR A 95 2.26 -12.43 13.13
N SER A 96 1.23 -11.88 13.77
CA SER A 96 0.26 -12.68 14.54
C SER A 96 -0.44 -13.70 13.63
N THR A 97 -0.97 -14.80 14.20
CA THR A 97 -1.75 -15.77 13.43
C THR A 97 -2.93 -15.11 12.70
N ASP A 98 -3.59 -14.17 13.36
CA ASP A 98 -4.73 -13.44 12.79
C ASP A 98 -4.31 -12.57 11.61
N ASP A 99 -3.23 -11.80 11.74
CA ASP A 99 -2.75 -10.95 10.64
C ASP A 99 -2.15 -11.79 9.52
N HIS A 100 -1.48 -12.89 9.83
CA HIS A 100 -0.99 -13.82 8.82
C HIS A 100 -2.15 -14.43 8.01
N THR A 101 -3.25 -14.80 8.68
CA THR A 101 -4.48 -15.28 8.02
C THR A 101 -5.09 -14.22 7.09
N LYS A 102 -5.09 -12.95 7.51
CA LYS A 102 -5.54 -11.81 6.69
C LYS A 102 -4.61 -11.57 5.49
N ILE A 103 -3.29 -11.64 5.69
CA ILE A 103 -2.28 -11.49 4.64
C ILE A 103 -2.51 -12.55 3.55
N ILE A 104 -2.69 -13.82 3.94
CA ILE A 104 -2.93 -14.91 2.98
C ILE A 104 -4.21 -14.67 2.19
N ASN A 105 -5.31 -14.27 2.86
CA ASN A 105 -6.56 -13.97 2.18
C ASN A 105 -6.38 -12.82 1.18
N LEU A 106 -5.77 -11.71 1.60
CA LEU A 106 -5.58 -10.53 0.77
C LEU A 106 -4.65 -10.81 -0.41
N LEU A 107 -3.63 -11.66 -0.21
CA LEU A 107 -2.72 -12.09 -1.27
C LEU A 107 -3.45 -12.95 -2.30
N GLY A 108 -4.35 -13.83 -1.87
CA GLY A 108 -5.22 -14.56 -2.79
C GLY A 108 -6.14 -13.64 -3.59
N ILE A 109 -6.73 -12.60 -2.97
CA ILE A 109 -7.56 -11.60 -3.69
C ILE A 109 -6.70 -10.89 -4.72
N ALA A 110 -5.53 -10.40 -4.32
CA ALA A 110 -4.63 -9.66 -5.19
C ALA A 110 -4.23 -10.47 -6.43
N TYR A 111 -3.90 -11.76 -6.25
CA TYR A 111 -3.60 -12.64 -7.37
C TYR A 111 -4.81 -12.91 -8.29
N ILE A 112 -6.02 -13.02 -7.74
CA ILE A 112 -7.24 -13.15 -8.55
C ILE A 112 -7.48 -11.87 -9.37
N GLU A 113 -7.29 -10.70 -8.77
CA GLU A 113 -7.46 -9.43 -9.48
C GLU A 113 -6.42 -9.23 -10.58
N ASP A 114 -5.17 -9.63 -10.33
CA ASP A 114 -4.04 -9.68 -11.27
C ASP A 114 -4.17 -10.81 -12.34
N LYS A 115 -5.26 -11.58 -12.29
CA LYS A 115 -5.57 -12.69 -13.23
C LYS A 115 -4.66 -13.92 -13.12
N ASP A 116 -3.82 -14.02 -12.11
CA ASP A 116 -3.13 -15.26 -11.75
C ASP A 116 -4.04 -16.14 -10.87
N TYR A 117 -5.02 -16.77 -11.51
CA TYR A 117 -6.00 -17.62 -10.84
C TYR A 117 -5.40 -18.84 -10.17
N LYS A 118 -4.27 -19.35 -10.68
CA LYS A 118 -3.57 -20.48 -10.08
C LYS A 118 -3.02 -20.12 -8.70
N ARG A 119 -2.31 -18.99 -8.59
CA ARG A 119 -1.83 -18.49 -7.29
C ARG A 119 -2.97 -18.01 -6.42
N GLY A 120 -3.95 -17.32 -7.01
CA GLY A 120 -5.17 -16.92 -6.32
C GLY A 120 -5.86 -18.09 -5.60
N ARG A 121 -6.08 -19.20 -6.32
CA ARG A 121 -6.64 -20.44 -5.75
C ARG A 121 -5.77 -21.00 -4.64
N PHE A 122 -4.46 -21.07 -4.85
CA PHE A 122 -3.53 -21.58 -3.85
C PHE A 122 -3.70 -20.84 -2.51
N PHE A 123 -3.62 -19.51 -2.52
CA PHE A 123 -3.75 -18.71 -1.30
C PHE A 123 -5.16 -18.73 -0.71
N MET A 124 -6.21 -18.81 -1.53
CA MET A 124 -7.58 -18.97 -1.03
C MET A 124 -7.79 -20.29 -0.29
N GLU A 125 -7.23 -21.38 -0.81
CA GLU A 125 -7.26 -22.69 -0.14
C GLU A 125 -6.43 -22.69 1.15
N GLU A 126 -5.26 -22.04 1.15
CA GLU A 126 -4.48 -21.86 2.38
C GLU A 126 -5.25 -21.05 3.42
N SER A 127 -5.87 -19.93 3.02
CA SER A 127 -6.65 -19.09 3.91
C SER A 127 -7.85 -19.83 4.50
N ARG A 128 -8.52 -20.67 3.69
CA ARG A 128 -9.61 -21.55 4.15
C ARG A 128 -9.14 -22.54 5.21
N LYS A 129 -7.96 -23.16 5.02
CA LYS A 129 -7.37 -24.09 6.02
C LYS A 129 -7.05 -23.39 7.34
N GLN A 130 -6.74 -22.09 7.30
CA GLN A 130 -6.52 -21.27 8.49
C GLN A 130 -7.82 -20.73 9.12
N GLY A 131 -8.99 -21.13 8.61
CA GLY A 131 -10.27 -20.78 9.19
C GLY A 131 -10.80 -19.38 8.81
N ASN A 132 -10.28 -18.78 7.74
CA ASN A 132 -10.81 -17.51 7.26
C ASN A 132 -12.25 -17.70 6.71
N PRO A 133 -13.25 -16.96 7.23
CA PRO A 133 -14.66 -17.16 6.86
C PRO A 133 -15.00 -16.67 5.44
N TYR A 134 -14.14 -15.85 4.82
CA TYR A 134 -14.37 -15.28 3.50
C TYR A 134 -13.86 -16.16 2.36
N SER A 135 -12.93 -17.09 2.65
CA SER A 135 -12.28 -17.91 1.62
C SER A 135 -13.25 -18.75 0.80
N GLU A 136 -14.30 -19.30 1.44
CA GLU A 136 -15.31 -20.09 0.73
C GLU A 136 -16.06 -19.27 -0.32
N ARG A 137 -16.40 -18.02 0.02
CA ARG A 137 -17.04 -17.09 -0.93
C ARG A 137 -16.07 -16.75 -2.07
N ASN A 138 -14.81 -16.47 -1.74
CA ASN A 138 -13.80 -16.09 -2.73
C ASN A 138 -13.48 -17.24 -3.70
N LEU A 139 -13.42 -18.48 -3.22
CA LEU A 139 -13.27 -19.67 -4.07
C LEU A 139 -14.42 -19.82 -5.07
N LYS A 140 -15.67 -19.59 -4.64
CA LYS A 140 -16.84 -19.64 -5.55
C LYS A 140 -16.81 -18.54 -6.62
N ILE A 141 -16.31 -17.36 -6.27
CA ILE A 141 -16.08 -16.27 -7.24
C ILE A 141 -15.02 -16.72 -8.24
N LEU A 142 -13.90 -17.27 -7.76
CA LEU A 142 -12.82 -17.76 -8.61
C LEU A 142 -13.26 -18.87 -9.57
N ASP A 143 -14.02 -19.86 -9.09
CA ASP A 143 -14.60 -20.92 -9.93
C ASP A 143 -15.45 -20.33 -11.07
N SER A 144 -16.15 -19.23 -10.81
CA SER A 144 -16.97 -18.56 -11.83
C SER A 144 -16.11 -17.80 -12.85
N LEU A 145 -15.01 -17.17 -12.41
CA LEU A 145 -14.05 -16.50 -13.29
C LEU A 145 -13.34 -17.49 -14.22
N GLU A 146 -12.87 -18.63 -13.68
CA GLU A 146 -12.20 -19.68 -14.47
C GLU A 146 -13.15 -20.32 -15.49
N ARG A 147 -14.42 -20.54 -15.14
CA ARG A 147 -15.43 -21.03 -16.11
C ARG A 147 -15.67 -20.06 -17.26
N ASN A 148 -15.58 -18.76 -17.02
CA ASN A 148 -15.81 -17.75 -18.05
C ASN A 148 -14.61 -17.57 -18.98
N GLN A 149 -13.39 -17.92 -18.56
CA GLN A 149 -12.21 -17.90 -19.43
C GLN A 149 -12.15 -19.10 -20.39
N ASN A 150 -12.77 -20.22 -20.02
CA ASN A 150 -12.75 -21.46 -20.80
C ASN A 150 -13.93 -21.56 -21.80
N LYS A 151 -14.69 -20.48 -22.01
CA LYS A 151 -15.77 -20.38 -23.00
C LYS A 151 -15.33 -19.50 -24.15
#